data_AF-A0A972CRZ2-F1
#
_entry.id   AF-A0A972CRZ2-F1
#
_cell.length_a   1.000
_cell.length_b   1.000
_cell.length_c   1.000
_cell.angle_alpha   90.00
_cell.angle_beta   90.00
_cell.angle_gamma   90.00
#
_symmetry.space_group_name_H-M   'P 1'
#
loop_
_entity.id
_entity.type
_entity.pdbx_description
1 polymer ?
#
loop_
_entity_poly.entity_id
_entity_poly.type
_entity_poly.pdbx_seq_one_letter_code
_entity_poly.pdbx_strand_id
1 'polypeptide(L)'
;MTKKIIGFLMAGLIGAVPLNTSAAGNGLFVQTVKAPIMVSQQHKKDQGPKHKKEDKRDHDRREKERKEKERKEKERREKERRERERKLREERKNDSRHIIQRTAKVISAAQQSTKRGHYYKGMAQAVAHQQKACRLHRAGSYLDAIHHSLRARRIAIAVIEGNRGKWSGSWDAREEKYRRNSPKDKDLDIRIDFSKIGDKEAVRISIDLDL
;
A
#
# COMPACT_ATOMS: atom_id res chain seq x y z
N MET A 1 2.99 39.92 32.33
CA MET A 1 3.70 39.08 31.34
C MET A 1 2.73 38.71 30.23
N THR A 2 2.80 39.42 29.10
CA THR A 2 1.86 39.33 27.96
C THR A 2 2.26 38.21 27.00
N LYS A 3 1.40 37.20 26.85
CA LYS A 3 1.58 36.08 25.90
C LYS A 3 1.19 36.54 24.49
N LYS A 4 2.16 36.57 23.57
CA LYS A 4 1.92 36.79 22.14
C LYS A 4 1.56 35.45 21.48
N ILE A 5 0.38 35.40 20.86
CA ILE A 5 -0.09 34.28 20.04
C ILE A 5 0.37 34.55 18.60
N ILE A 6 1.25 33.70 18.08
CA ILE A 6 1.69 33.74 16.68
C ILE A 6 0.79 32.80 15.89
N GLY A 7 -0.11 33.38 15.09
CA GLY A 7 -0.93 32.66 14.13
C GLY A 7 -0.08 32.24 12.92
N PHE A 8 -0.07 30.95 12.61
CA PHE A 8 0.63 30.39 11.45
C PHE A 8 -0.36 30.28 10.29
N LEU A 9 -0.16 31.10 9.26
CA LEU A 9 -0.87 31.03 7.98
C LEU A 9 -0.32 29.87 7.16
N MET A 10 -1.16 28.87 6.87
CA MET A 10 -0.86 27.81 5.91
C MET A 10 -1.24 28.27 4.51
N ALA A 11 -0.25 28.68 3.71
CA ALA A 11 -0.41 28.89 2.28
C ALA A 11 -0.42 27.53 1.56
N GLY A 12 -1.58 27.15 1.01
CA GLY A 12 -1.75 25.96 0.19
C GLY A 12 -1.13 26.14 -1.20
N LEU A 13 -0.10 25.35 -1.49
CA LEU A 13 0.43 25.17 -2.84
C LEU A 13 -0.34 24.04 -3.52
N ILE A 14 -1.30 24.41 -4.36
CA ILE A 14 -1.99 23.50 -5.29
C ILE A 14 -1.05 23.26 -6.46
N GLY A 15 -0.32 22.14 -6.43
CA GLY A 15 0.47 21.67 -7.57
C GLY A 15 -0.43 21.05 -8.62
N ALA A 16 -0.55 21.71 -9.78
CA ALA A 16 -1.17 21.15 -10.97
C ALA A 16 -0.32 20.00 -11.52
N VAL A 17 -0.90 18.82 -11.62
CA VAL A 17 -0.27 17.65 -12.26
C VAL A 17 -0.72 17.61 -13.73
N PRO A 18 0.19 17.60 -14.72
CA PRO A 18 -0.21 17.45 -16.12
C PRO A 18 -0.69 16.02 -16.40
N LEU A 19 -1.92 15.90 -16.88
CA LEU A 19 -2.48 14.69 -17.48
C LEU A 19 -1.82 14.47 -18.85
N ASN A 20 -0.89 13.51 -18.93
CA ASN A 20 -0.44 12.98 -20.22
C ASN A 20 -1.48 11.98 -20.75
N THR A 21 -2.37 12.46 -21.60
CA THR A 21 -3.20 11.64 -22.49
C THR A 21 -2.43 11.36 -23.77
N SER A 22 -1.79 10.18 -23.87
CA SER A 22 -1.25 9.71 -25.14
C SER A 22 -2.31 8.87 -25.85
N ALA A 23 -2.96 9.50 -26.82
CA ALA A 23 -3.91 8.89 -27.73
C ALA A 23 -3.15 8.18 -28.85
N ALA A 24 -3.06 6.85 -28.80
CA ALA A 24 -2.66 6.03 -29.93
C ALA A 24 -3.92 5.63 -30.71
N GLY A 25 -4.22 6.38 -31.76
CA GLY A 25 -5.29 6.08 -32.71
C GLY A 25 -4.85 4.99 -33.68
N ASN A 26 -5.47 3.81 -33.58
CA ASN A 26 -5.48 2.84 -34.66
C ASN A 26 -6.81 3.01 -35.43
N GLY A 27 -6.75 3.77 -36.52
CA GLY A 27 -7.85 3.95 -37.45
C GLY A 27 -8.06 2.69 -38.30
N LEU A 28 -9.08 1.90 -37.96
CA LEU A 28 -9.60 0.85 -38.83
C LEU A 28 -10.64 1.49 -39.77
N PHE A 29 -10.23 1.73 -41.01
CA PHE A 29 -11.09 2.29 -42.06
C PHE A 29 -12.04 1.18 -42.56
N VAL A 30 -13.28 1.19 -42.06
CA VAL A 30 -14.34 0.27 -42.53
C VAL A 30 -15.10 0.94 -43.67
N GLN A 31 -14.89 0.42 -44.88
CA GLN A 31 -15.56 0.83 -46.11
C GLN A 31 -17.04 0.41 -46.05
N THR A 32 -17.91 1.38 -45.79
CA THR A 32 -19.36 1.16 -45.71
C THR A 32 -19.96 1.29 -47.11
N VAL A 33 -20.39 0.17 -47.67
CA VAL A 33 -21.19 0.09 -48.90
C VAL A 33 -22.58 0.69 -48.66
N LYS A 34 -22.91 1.72 -49.44
CA LYS A 34 -24.14 2.51 -49.34
C LYS A 34 -25.26 1.78 -50.09
N ALA A 35 -26.12 1.06 -49.37
CA ALA A 35 -27.33 0.47 -49.95
C ALA A 35 -28.43 1.54 -50.12
N PRO A 36 -29.22 1.51 -51.21
CA PRO A 36 -30.28 2.46 -51.45
C PRO A 36 -31.44 2.26 -50.47
N ILE A 37 -31.78 3.32 -49.73
CA ILE A 37 -32.92 3.38 -48.83
C ILE A 37 -34.19 3.51 -49.68
N MET A 38 -34.99 2.44 -49.74
CA MET A 38 -36.35 2.51 -50.26
C MET A 38 -37.24 3.27 -49.27
N VAL A 39 -37.60 4.50 -49.64
CA VAL A 39 -38.55 5.35 -48.91
C VAL A 39 -39.96 4.78 -49.11
N SER A 40 -40.40 3.95 -48.17
CA SER A 40 -41.80 3.53 -48.07
C SER A 40 -42.62 4.65 -47.44
N GLN A 41 -43.45 5.33 -48.24
CA GLN A 41 -44.44 6.29 -47.77
C GLN A 41 -45.55 5.54 -47.02
N GLN A 42 -45.42 5.44 -45.70
CA GLN A 42 -46.49 4.93 -44.84
C GLN A 42 -47.39 6.09 -44.39
N HIS A 43 -48.68 5.96 -44.72
CA HIS A 43 -49.77 6.81 -44.27
C HIS A 43 -49.82 6.91 -42.73
N LYS A 44 -49.63 8.13 -42.22
CA LYS A 44 -49.83 8.47 -40.80
C LYS A 44 -51.34 8.43 -40.51
N LYS A 45 -51.82 7.33 -39.93
CA LYS A 45 -53.12 7.30 -39.26
C LYS A 45 -53.00 8.08 -37.95
N ASP A 46 -53.78 9.15 -37.81
CA ASP A 46 -53.88 9.95 -36.59
C ASP A 46 -54.41 9.10 -35.41
N GLN A 47 -53.49 8.54 -34.65
CA GLN A 47 -53.79 7.94 -33.36
C GLN A 47 -53.87 9.04 -32.31
N GLY A 48 -55.04 9.15 -31.67
CA GLY A 48 -55.36 10.22 -30.72
C GLY A 48 -54.40 10.32 -29.51
N PRO A 49 -54.33 11.49 -28.86
CA PRO A 49 -53.31 11.86 -27.87
C PRO A 49 -53.29 11.04 -26.56
N LYS A 50 -54.20 10.08 -26.36
CA LYS A 50 -54.26 9.26 -25.14
C LYS A 50 -53.19 8.15 -25.10
N HIS A 51 -52.83 7.54 -26.24
CA HIS A 51 -51.88 6.41 -26.26
C HIS A 51 -50.44 6.82 -25.91
N LYS A 52 -50.01 8.04 -26.25
CA LYS A 52 -48.64 8.54 -26.02
C LYS A 52 -48.28 8.73 -24.54
N LYS A 53 -49.26 8.85 -23.64
CA LYS A 53 -49.00 9.07 -22.20
C LYS A 53 -48.65 7.79 -21.46
N GLU A 54 -49.17 6.65 -21.90
CA GLU A 54 -48.87 5.35 -21.28
C GLU A 54 -47.45 4.89 -21.63
N ASP A 55 -47.05 5.01 -22.90
CA ASP A 55 -45.70 4.67 -23.36
C ASP A 55 -44.60 5.44 -22.62
N LYS A 56 -44.84 6.72 -22.33
CA LYS A 56 -43.89 7.55 -21.57
C LYS A 56 -43.72 7.06 -20.13
N ARG A 57 -44.82 6.68 -19.46
CA ARG A 57 -44.76 6.20 -18.06
C ARG A 57 -44.01 4.87 -17.96
N ASP A 58 -44.19 3.99 -18.93
CA ASP A 58 -43.49 2.71 -18.99
C ASP A 58 -42.01 2.88 -19.31
N HIS A 59 -41.67 3.79 -20.24
CA HIS A 59 -40.28 4.15 -20.49
C HIS A 59 -39.60 4.69 -19.23
N ASP A 60 -40.23 5.65 -18.54
CA ASP A 60 -39.69 6.24 -17.31
C ASP A 60 -39.52 5.19 -16.19
N ARG A 61 -40.44 4.22 -16.10
CA ARG A 61 -40.33 3.11 -15.14
C ARG A 61 -39.15 2.21 -15.46
N ARG A 62 -38.98 1.80 -16.72
CA ARG A 62 -37.85 0.96 -17.17
C ARG A 62 -36.52 1.67 -16.99
N GLU A 63 -36.47 2.97 -17.26
CA GLU A 63 -35.27 3.78 -17.06
C GLU A 63 -34.91 3.89 -15.58
N LYS A 64 -35.90 4.10 -14.69
CA LYS A 64 -35.68 4.08 -13.23
C LYS A 64 -35.18 2.72 -12.75
N GLU A 65 -35.78 1.63 -13.20
CA GLU A 65 -35.37 0.27 -12.84
C GLU A 65 -33.94 -0.04 -13.32
N ARG A 66 -33.59 0.38 -14.56
CA ARG A 66 -32.23 0.25 -15.09
C ARG A 66 -31.22 1.04 -14.25
N LYS A 67 -31.55 2.29 -13.90
CA LYS A 67 -30.72 3.13 -13.03
C LYS A 67 -30.55 2.54 -11.63
N GLU A 68 -31.61 1.97 -11.06
CA GLU A 68 -31.55 1.32 -9.74
C GLU A 68 -30.67 0.06 -9.78
N LYS A 69 -30.81 -0.79 -10.82
CA LYS A 69 -29.96 -1.96 -11.03
C LYS A 69 -28.48 -1.57 -11.17
N GLU A 70 -28.19 -0.53 -11.97
CA GLU A 70 -26.83 -0.02 -12.13
C GLU A 70 -26.26 0.53 -10.81
N ARG A 71 -27.06 1.24 -10.02
CA ARG A 71 -26.65 1.73 -8.69
C ARG A 71 -26.32 0.57 -7.75
N LYS A 72 -27.19 -0.44 -7.67
CA LYS A 72 -26.98 -1.65 -6.84
C LYS A 72 -25.73 -2.42 -7.26
N GLU A 73 -25.48 -2.52 -8.57
CA GLU A 73 -24.28 -3.19 -9.07
C GLU A 73 -23.00 -2.42 -8.73
N LYS A 74 -22.99 -1.09 -8.91
CA LYS A 74 -21.86 -0.22 -8.52
C LYS A 74 -21.57 -0.36 -7.02
N GLU A 75 -22.60 -0.32 -6.19
CA GLU A 75 -22.48 -0.50 -4.74
C GLU A 75 -21.90 -1.88 -4.37
N ARG A 76 -22.36 -2.96 -5.01
CA ARG A 76 -21.81 -4.31 -4.81
C ARG A 76 -20.33 -4.37 -5.15
N ARG A 77 -19.94 -3.83 -6.31
CA ARG A 77 -18.52 -3.80 -6.76
C ARG A 77 -17.65 -2.99 -5.80
N GLU A 78 -18.16 -1.86 -5.31
CA GLU A 78 -17.43 -1.05 -4.35
C GLU A 78 -17.29 -1.75 -2.98
N LYS A 79 -18.35 -2.39 -2.49
CA LYS A 79 -18.31 -3.18 -1.25
C LYS A 79 -17.28 -4.30 -1.34
N GLU A 80 -17.26 -5.02 -2.45
CA GLU A 80 -16.28 -6.08 -2.69
C GLU A 80 -14.85 -5.55 -2.74
N ARG A 81 -14.61 -4.40 -3.41
CA ARG A 81 -13.30 -3.74 -3.41
C ARG A 81 -12.84 -3.40 -1.99
N ARG A 82 -13.71 -2.77 -1.19
CA ARG A 82 -13.41 -2.39 0.21
C ARG A 82 -13.12 -3.62 1.07
N GLU A 83 -13.83 -4.73 0.87
CA GLU A 83 -13.58 -5.97 1.59
C GLU A 83 -12.22 -6.59 1.22
N ARG A 84 -11.87 -6.63 -0.07
CA ARG A 84 -10.57 -7.10 -0.54
C ARG A 84 -9.42 -6.27 0.04
N GLU A 85 -9.55 -4.95 0.03
CA GLU A 85 -8.57 -4.04 0.63
C GLU A 85 -8.42 -4.26 2.14
N ARG A 86 -9.53 -4.45 2.86
CA ARG A 86 -9.52 -4.77 4.29
C ARG A 86 -8.80 -6.08 4.58
N LYS A 87 -9.10 -7.14 3.83
CA LYS A 87 -8.44 -8.46 3.96
C LYS A 87 -6.93 -8.34 3.71
N LEU A 88 -6.53 -7.65 2.65
CA LEU A 88 -5.12 -7.44 2.31
C LEU A 88 -4.40 -6.62 3.40
N ARG A 89 -5.06 -5.61 3.96
CA ARG A 89 -4.50 -4.81 5.06
C ARG A 89 -4.28 -5.65 6.32
N GLU A 90 -5.22 -6.53 6.65
CA GLU A 90 -5.11 -7.42 7.82
C GLU A 90 -4.05 -8.50 7.63
N GLU A 91 -3.94 -9.07 6.42
CA GLU A 91 -2.85 -9.99 6.05
C GLU A 91 -1.48 -9.32 6.27
N ARG A 92 -1.30 -8.11 5.74
CA ARG A 92 -0.05 -7.35 5.91
C ARG A 92 0.23 -6.99 7.37
N LYS A 93 -0.80 -6.71 8.17
CA LYS A 93 -0.67 -6.47 9.62
C LYS A 93 -0.11 -7.71 10.32
N ASN A 94 -0.70 -8.87 10.07
CA ASN A 94 -0.29 -10.14 10.66
C ASN A 94 1.12 -10.56 10.22
N ASP A 95 1.42 -10.41 8.94
CA ASP A 95 2.76 -10.64 8.41
C ASP A 95 3.80 -9.71 9.04
N SER A 96 3.46 -8.43 9.17
CA SER A 96 4.32 -7.43 9.82
C SER A 96 4.62 -7.82 11.26
N ARG A 97 3.61 -8.18 12.05
CA ARG A 97 3.78 -8.62 13.44
C ARG A 97 4.70 -9.84 13.54
N HIS A 98 4.45 -10.85 12.72
CA HIS A 98 5.27 -12.07 12.66
C HIS A 98 6.74 -11.79 12.34
N ILE A 99 7.00 -10.97 11.31
CA ILE A 99 8.35 -10.66 10.86
C ILE A 99 9.10 -9.82 11.90
N ILE A 100 8.45 -8.83 12.52
CA ILE A 100 9.04 -8.01 13.60
C ILE A 100 9.43 -8.88 14.79
N GLN A 101 8.57 -9.79 15.24
CA GLN A 101 8.86 -10.70 16.35
C GLN A 101 10.02 -11.64 16.06
N ARG A 102 10.06 -12.26 14.86
CA ARG A 102 11.17 -13.12 14.45
C ARG A 102 12.48 -12.33 14.37
N THR A 103 12.45 -11.12 13.82
CA THR A 103 13.64 -10.26 13.73
C THR A 103 14.18 -9.88 15.11
N ALA A 104 13.31 -9.59 16.08
CA ALA A 104 13.75 -9.29 17.44
C ALA A 104 14.51 -10.45 18.07
N LYS A 105 14.09 -11.71 17.84
CA LYS A 105 14.86 -12.89 18.29
C LYS A 105 16.26 -12.94 17.68
N VAL A 106 16.39 -12.61 16.39
CA VAL A 106 17.69 -12.57 15.70
C VAL A 106 18.56 -11.45 16.26
N ILE A 107 17.98 -10.28 16.54
CA ILE A 107 18.71 -9.16 17.16
C ILE A 107 19.20 -9.55 18.57
N SER A 108 18.37 -10.22 19.38
CA SER A 108 18.79 -10.71 20.69
C SER A 108 19.96 -11.70 20.57
N ALA A 109 19.94 -12.59 19.58
CA ALA A 109 21.07 -13.49 19.31
C ALA A 109 22.34 -12.72 18.88
N ALA A 110 22.19 -11.69 18.04
CA ALA A 110 23.29 -10.81 17.64
C ALA A 110 23.89 -10.04 18.84
N GLN A 111 23.05 -9.53 19.74
CA GLN A 111 23.50 -8.89 20.98
C GLN A 111 24.29 -9.86 21.86
N GLN A 112 23.82 -11.10 22.03
CA GLN A 112 24.56 -12.13 22.78
C GLN A 112 25.88 -12.50 22.12
N SER A 113 25.90 -12.65 20.79
CA SER A 113 27.11 -12.95 20.04
C SER A 113 28.14 -11.81 20.17
N THR A 114 27.68 -10.56 20.09
CA THR A 114 28.52 -9.37 20.27
C THR A 114 29.11 -9.26 21.68
N LYS A 115 28.36 -9.64 22.72
CA LYS A 115 28.88 -9.69 24.10
C LYS A 115 30.06 -10.65 24.25
N ARG A 116 30.13 -11.70 23.43
CA ARG A 116 31.18 -12.73 23.46
C ARG A 116 32.35 -12.40 22.53
N GLY A 117 32.07 -11.92 21.31
CA GLY A 117 33.08 -11.73 20.26
C GLY A 117 33.57 -10.30 20.07
N HIS A 118 32.96 -9.32 20.74
CA HIS A 118 33.34 -7.90 20.69
C HIS A 118 33.30 -7.25 19.29
N TYR A 119 32.64 -7.86 18.31
CA TYR A 119 32.37 -7.22 17.01
C TYR A 119 31.03 -6.50 17.06
N TYR A 120 31.07 -5.17 17.20
CA TYR A 120 29.89 -4.33 17.40
C TYR A 120 29.34 -3.68 16.11
N LYS A 121 30.12 -3.69 15.03
CA LYS A 121 29.85 -2.88 13.83
C LYS A 121 28.47 -3.19 13.23
N GLY A 122 27.60 -2.18 13.16
CA GLY A 122 26.25 -2.28 12.58
C GLY A 122 25.16 -2.66 13.57
N MET A 123 25.50 -2.92 14.84
CA MET A 123 24.51 -3.26 15.87
C MET A 123 23.51 -2.12 16.12
N ALA A 124 23.97 -0.86 16.16
CA ALA A 124 23.10 0.30 16.31
C ALA A 124 22.16 0.45 15.11
N GLN A 125 22.66 0.20 13.91
CA GLN A 125 21.85 0.23 12.69
C GLN A 125 20.74 -0.84 12.76
N ALA A 126 21.07 -2.08 13.11
CA ALA A 126 20.07 -3.14 13.27
C ALA A 126 18.95 -2.75 14.27
N VAL A 127 19.33 -2.23 15.44
CA VAL A 127 18.36 -1.78 16.46
C VAL A 127 17.52 -0.61 15.96
N ALA A 128 18.11 0.38 15.30
CA ALA A 128 17.40 1.54 14.78
C ALA A 128 16.36 1.16 13.70
N HIS A 129 16.71 0.26 12.78
CA HIS A 129 15.75 -0.29 11.81
C HIS A 129 14.60 -1.02 12.48
N GLN A 130 14.87 -1.83 13.52
CA GLN A 130 13.82 -2.53 14.26
C GLN A 130 12.90 -1.56 15.00
N GLN A 131 13.44 -0.55 15.67
CA GLN A 131 12.64 0.49 16.33
C GLN A 131 11.80 1.28 15.32
N LYS A 132 12.35 1.58 14.14
CA LYS A 132 11.59 2.20 13.04
C LYS A 132 10.47 1.28 12.55
N ALA A 133 10.73 -0.01 12.42
CA ALA A 133 9.72 -1.00 12.04
C ALA A 133 8.56 -1.05 13.05
N CYS A 134 8.85 -1.09 14.36
CA CYS A 134 7.80 -1.04 15.39
C CYS A 134 6.96 0.25 15.31
N ARG A 135 7.59 1.42 15.10
CA ARG A 135 6.87 2.69 14.91
C ARG A 135 5.96 2.67 13.67
N LEU A 136 6.48 2.17 12.54
CA LEU A 136 5.72 2.07 11.29
C LEU A 136 4.54 1.10 11.41
N HIS A 137 4.71 0.00 12.15
CA HIS A 137 3.63 -0.96 12.42
C HIS A 137 2.49 -0.29 13.18
N ARG A 138 2.81 0.41 14.27
CA ARG A 138 1.81 1.15 15.08
C ARG A 138 1.12 2.25 14.27
N ALA A 139 1.82 2.87 13.32
CA ALA A 139 1.25 3.84 12.38
C ALA A 139 0.41 3.20 11.25
N GLY A 140 0.25 1.87 11.20
CA GLY A 140 -0.49 1.16 10.16
C GLY A 140 0.25 1.02 8.83
N SER A 141 1.52 1.43 8.76
CA SER A 141 2.39 1.33 7.58
C SER A 141 3.09 -0.03 7.54
N TYR A 142 2.28 -1.10 7.44
CA TYR A 142 2.74 -2.48 7.65
C TYR A 142 3.80 -2.93 6.64
N LEU A 143 3.70 -2.52 5.38
CA LEU A 143 4.66 -2.91 4.34
C LEU A 143 6.05 -2.31 4.60
N ASP A 144 6.11 -1.02 4.94
CA ASP A 144 7.38 -0.38 5.29
C ASP A 144 7.96 -0.96 6.58
N ALA A 145 7.10 -1.28 7.56
CA ALA A 145 7.53 -1.96 8.77
C ALA A 145 8.19 -3.31 8.47
N ILE A 146 7.62 -4.10 7.54
CA ILE A 146 8.22 -5.35 7.07
C ILE A 146 9.59 -5.11 6.45
N HIS A 147 9.72 -4.15 5.53
CA HIS A 147 11.00 -3.87 4.86
C HIS A 147 12.09 -3.44 5.84
N HIS A 148 11.78 -2.53 6.78
CA HIS A 148 12.73 -2.13 7.82
C HIS A 148 13.11 -3.31 8.73
N SER A 149 12.17 -4.18 9.09
CA SER A 149 12.44 -5.38 9.89
C SER A 149 13.34 -6.39 9.16
N LEU A 150 13.10 -6.63 7.86
CA LEU A 150 13.96 -7.50 7.04
C LEU A 150 15.38 -6.93 6.90
N ARG A 151 15.52 -5.60 6.76
CA ARG A 151 16.82 -4.92 6.76
C ARG A 151 17.53 -5.06 8.11
N ALA A 152 16.83 -4.81 9.22
CA ALA A 152 17.37 -5.01 10.57
C ALA A 152 17.91 -6.44 10.76
N ARG A 153 17.15 -7.44 10.31
CA ARG A 153 17.55 -8.85 10.43
C ARG A 153 18.82 -9.17 9.66
N ARG A 154 18.94 -8.70 8.42
CA ARG A 154 20.15 -8.92 7.61
C ARG A 154 21.39 -8.35 8.28
N ILE A 155 21.29 -7.14 8.84
CA ILE A 155 22.39 -6.52 9.58
C ILE A 155 22.71 -7.34 10.84
N ALA A 156 21.70 -7.78 11.59
CA ALA A 156 21.91 -8.61 12.77
C ALA A 156 22.58 -9.96 12.45
N ILE A 157 22.23 -10.60 11.34
CA ILE A 157 22.89 -11.82 10.86
C ILE A 157 24.36 -11.53 10.55
N ALA A 158 24.66 -10.44 9.84
CA ALA A 158 26.04 -10.04 9.56
C ALA A 158 26.85 -9.78 10.84
N VAL A 159 26.23 -9.22 11.88
CA VAL A 159 26.86 -9.05 13.20
C VAL A 159 27.16 -10.41 13.85
N ILE A 160 26.23 -11.37 13.79
CA ILE A 160 26.46 -12.74 14.30
C ILE A 160 27.65 -13.39 13.58
N GLU A 161 27.68 -13.32 12.25
CA GLU A 161 28.74 -13.89 11.43
C GLU A 161 30.10 -13.21 11.69
N GLY A 162 30.11 -11.88 11.85
CA GLY A 162 31.31 -11.12 12.22
C GLY A 162 31.89 -11.51 13.59
N ASN A 163 31.06 -11.99 14.50
CA ASN A 163 31.46 -12.56 15.80
C ASN A 163 31.74 -14.09 15.72
N ARG A 164 31.93 -14.64 14.52
CA ARG A 164 32.15 -16.09 14.26
C ARG A 164 30.98 -16.99 14.71
N GLY A 165 29.82 -16.42 14.97
CA GLY A 165 28.59 -17.16 15.20
C GLY A 165 28.03 -17.72 13.90
N LYS A 166 27.17 -18.74 14.00
CA LYS A 166 26.40 -19.28 12.87
C LYS A 166 24.92 -19.08 13.14
N TRP A 167 24.21 -18.43 12.21
CA TRP A 167 22.77 -18.35 12.25
C TRP A 167 22.17 -19.42 11.33
N SER A 168 21.44 -20.38 11.90
CA SER A 168 20.81 -21.49 11.15
C SER A 168 19.37 -21.20 10.71
N GLY A 169 18.82 -20.03 11.05
CA GLY A 169 17.42 -19.71 10.73
C GLY A 169 17.23 -19.38 9.26
N SER A 170 16.42 -20.17 8.56
CA SER A 170 15.99 -19.89 7.19
C SER A 170 14.91 -18.80 7.13
N TRP A 171 14.82 -18.17 5.96
CA TRP A 171 13.70 -17.30 5.59
C TRP A 171 12.47 -18.17 5.33
N ASP A 172 11.33 -17.81 5.93
CA ASP A 172 10.08 -18.51 5.64
C ASP A 172 9.41 -17.97 4.36
N ALA A 173 8.39 -18.69 3.89
CA ALA A 173 7.67 -18.32 2.66
C ALA A 173 7.00 -16.93 2.76
N ARG A 174 6.61 -16.49 3.96
CA ARG A 174 6.00 -15.16 4.16
C ARG A 174 7.05 -14.08 3.98
N GLU A 175 8.21 -14.25 4.60
CA GLU A 175 9.34 -13.33 4.51
C GLU A 175 9.88 -13.23 3.07
N GLU A 176 9.96 -14.36 2.37
CA GLU A 176 10.47 -14.45 0.99
C GLU A 176 9.67 -13.57 0.01
N LYS A 177 8.34 -13.55 0.15
CA LYS A 177 7.42 -12.72 -0.66
C LYS A 177 7.79 -11.23 -0.61
N TYR A 178 8.13 -10.73 0.57
CA TYR A 178 8.48 -9.32 0.76
C TYR A 178 9.93 -9.03 0.41
N ARG A 179 10.84 -9.98 0.66
CA ARG A 179 12.26 -9.83 0.35
C ARG A 179 12.51 -9.54 -1.13
N ARG A 180 11.78 -10.24 -2.03
CA ARG A 180 11.90 -10.05 -3.49
C ARG A 180 11.46 -8.66 -3.96
N ASN A 181 10.55 -8.03 -3.24
CA ASN A 181 10.00 -6.72 -3.57
C ASN A 181 10.53 -5.62 -2.65
N SER A 182 11.59 -5.90 -1.89
CA SER A 182 12.15 -4.93 -0.94
C SER A 182 12.79 -3.77 -1.68
N PRO A 183 12.61 -2.52 -1.21
CA PRO A 183 13.41 -1.38 -1.64
C PRO A 183 14.90 -1.66 -1.47
N LYS A 184 15.73 -0.93 -2.21
CA LYS A 184 17.19 -1.03 -2.05
C LYS A 184 17.57 -0.63 -0.65
N ASP A 185 18.55 -1.34 -0.09
CA ASP A 185 19.00 -1.14 1.29
C ASP A 185 19.40 0.31 1.59
N LYS A 186 20.09 0.96 0.65
CA LYS A 186 20.50 2.37 0.78
C LYS A 186 19.31 3.30 0.99
N ASP A 187 18.18 3.05 0.32
CA ASP A 187 16.99 3.89 0.42
C ASP A 187 16.31 3.77 1.79
N LEU A 188 16.43 2.59 2.42
CA LEU A 188 15.93 2.37 3.78
C LEU A 188 16.85 2.99 4.83
N ASP A 189 18.16 2.92 4.60
CA ASP A 189 19.18 3.42 5.53
C ASP A 189 19.15 4.97 5.62
N ILE A 190 18.90 5.68 4.51
CA ILE A 190 18.77 7.16 4.47
C ILE A 190 17.64 7.66 5.39
N ARG A 191 16.59 6.87 5.60
CA ARG A 191 15.39 7.25 6.36
C ARG A 191 15.55 7.10 7.88
N ILE A 192 16.74 6.74 8.36
CA ILE A 192 17.01 6.47 9.77
C ILE A 192 18.11 7.39 10.27
N ASP A 193 17.82 8.07 11.38
CA ASP A 193 18.82 8.81 12.14
C ASP A 193 19.48 7.86 13.15
N PHE A 194 20.68 7.39 12.82
CA PHE A 194 21.50 6.49 13.65
C PHE A 194 22.54 7.25 14.49
N SER A 195 22.60 8.58 14.40
CA SER A 195 23.64 9.40 15.06
C SER A 195 23.57 9.36 16.59
N LYS A 196 22.44 8.91 17.15
CA LYS A 196 22.13 9.00 18.58
C LYS A 196 22.57 7.81 19.43
N ILE A 197 22.89 6.67 18.81
CA ILE A 197 23.17 5.42 19.54
C ILE A 197 24.46 4.82 19.01
N GLY A 198 25.45 4.63 19.89
CA GLY A 198 26.68 3.93 19.52
C GLY A 198 26.45 2.42 19.36
N ASP A 199 27.20 1.79 18.46
CA ASP A 199 27.14 0.33 18.22
C ASP A 199 27.34 -0.49 19.51
N LYS A 200 28.21 -0.02 20.43
CA LYS A 200 28.45 -0.67 21.73
C LYS A 200 27.27 -0.51 22.69
N GLU A 201 26.58 0.62 22.66
CA GLU A 201 25.41 0.90 23.50
C GLU A 201 24.20 0.08 23.05
N ALA A 202 24.04 -0.10 21.74
CA ALA A 202 22.96 -0.87 21.14
C ALA A 202 22.87 -2.33 21.61
N VAL A 203 23.97 -2.89 22.11
CA VAL A 203 24.01 -4.24 22.71
C VAL A 203 23.19 -4.36 23.99
N ARG A 204 22.95 -3.23 24.69
CA ARG A 204 22.20 -3.19 25.95
C ARG A 204 20.75 -2.77 25.79
N ILE A 205 20.36 -2.31 24.60
CA ILE A 205 19.00 -1.84 24.34
C ILE A 205 18.06 -3.05 24.24
N SER A 206 17.05 -3.09 25.11
CA SER A 206 15.92 -4.01 24.95
C SER A 206 14.97 -3.49 23.87
N ILE A 207 14.54 -4.38 22.97
CA ILE A 207 13.51 -4.05 21.98
C ILE A 207 12.17 -4.39 22.59
N ASP A 208 11.39 -3.36 22.89
CA ASP A 208 10.00 -3.53 23.28
C ASP A 208 9.16 -3.94 22.05
N LEU A 209 8.43 -5.05 22.21
CA LEU A 209 7.62 -5.69 21.19
C LEU A 209 6.12 -5.55 21.45
N ASP A 210 5.70 -4.54 22.20
CA ASP A 210 4.27 -4.26 22.37
C ASP A 210 3.65 -3.84 21.02
N LEU A 211 3.02 -4.82 20.34
CA LEU A 211 2.52 -4.81 18.96
C LEU A 211 1.11 -5.41 18.90
#